data_AF-A0A7S0JEZ7-F1
#
_entry.id   AF-A0A7S0JEZ7-F1
#
_cell.length_a   1.000
_cell.length_b   1.000
_cell.length_c   1.000
_cell.angle_alpha   90.00
_cell.angle_beta   90.00
_cell.angle_gamma   90.00
#
_symmetry.space_group_name_H-M   'P 1'
#
loop_
_entity.id
_entity.type
_entity.pdbx_description
1 polymer ?
#
loop_
_entity_poly.entity_id
_entity_poly.type
_entity_poly.pdbx_seq_one_letter_code
_entity_poly.pdbx_strand_id
1 'polypeptide(L)'
;GLVLCRDGGKLTPRHIDSSTTEWSVPWPQWAARHDGKLCLATALALADEVSTYGGMACWDAKNRAGVTLSISARLVGDRVPVVHIGEELHFLQRKVKTG
;
A
#
# COMPACT_ATOMS: atom_id res chain seq x y z
N GLY A 1 15.60 -3.58 17.35
CA GLY A 1 14.33 -3.79 16.65
C GLY A 1 13.66 -2.45 16.51
N LEU A 2 13.24 -2.09 15.30
CA LEU A 2 12.46 -0.88 15.09
C LEU A 2 11.06 -1.10 15.68
N VAL A 3 10.68 -0.31 16.69
CA VAL A 3 9.34 -0.33 17.28
C VAL A 3 8.60 0.88 16.77
N LEU A 4 7.67 0.66 15.86
CA LEU A 4 6.79 1.71 15.34
C LEU A 4 5.50 1.69 16.18
N CYS A 5 5.02 2.87 16.56
CA CYS A 5 3.70 3.02 17.16
C CYS A 5 2.64 2.39 16.25
N ARG A 6 1.55 1.86 16.85
CA ARG A 6 0.42 1.23 16.15
C ARG A 6 0.19 1.89 14.79
N ASP A 7 0.41 1.10 13.74
CA ASP A 7 0.08 1.46 12.37
C ASP A 7 -1.29 2.14 12.32
N GLY A 8 -1.32 3.39 11.85
CA GLY A 8 -2.55 4.18 11.73
C GLY A 8 -3.51 3.62 10.68
N GLY A 9 -3.03 2.72 9.80
CA GLY A 9 -3.75 2.17 8.66
C GLY A 9 -4.41 0.81 8.89
N LYS A 10 -4.05 0.02 9.91
CA LYS A 10 -4.46 -1.39 10.04
C LYS A 10 -4.05 -2.25 8.82
N LEU A 11 -2.85 -2.03 8.31
CA LEU A 11 -2.29 -2.81 7.21
C LEU A 11 -2.13 -4.27 7.63
N THR A 12 -2.73 -5.18 6.85
CA THR A 12 -2.77 -6.61 7.17
C THR A 12 -2.07 -7.41 6.06
N PRO A 13 -1.01 -8.18 6.35
CA PRO A 13 -0.41 -9.06 5.35
C PRO A 13 -1.38 -10.18 5.01
N ARG A 14 -1.61 -10.41 3.72
CA ARG A 14 -2.46 -11.51 3.21
C ARG A 14 -1.61 -12.63 2.64
N HIS A 15 -0.56 -12.28 1.89
CA HIS A 15 0.35 -13.22 1.27
C HIS A 15 1.74 -12.61 1.10
N ILE A 16 2.80 -13.37 1.37
CA ILE A 16 4.18 -12.94 1.18
C ILE A 16 4.97 -14.15 0.68
N ASP A 17 5.54 -14.04 -0.52
CA ASP A 17 6.47 -15.02 -1.07
C ASP A 17 7.72 -14.35 -1.65
N SER A 18 8.56 -15.13 -2.33
CA SER A 18 9.83 -14.67 -2.90
C SER A 18 9.69 -13.69 -4.06
N SER A 19 8.48 -13.50 -4.60
CA SER A 19 8.19 -12.76 -5.83
C SER A 19 7.04 -11.77 -5.70
N THR A 20 6.10 -12.01 -4.78
CA THR A 20 4.88 -11.23 -4.61
C THR A 20 4.57 -10.98 -3.14
N THR A 21 3.95 -9.84 -2.89
CA THR A 21 3.34 -9.54 -1.59
C THR A 21 1.95 -8.98 -1.82
N GLU A 22 1.00 -9.42 -1.00
CA GLU A 22 -0.35 -8.91 -0.96
C GLU A 22 -0.65 -8.40 0.45
N TRP A 23 -1.17 -7.19 0.50
CA TRP A 23 -1.59 -6.54 1.73
C TRP A 23 -3.00 -6.02 1.57
N SER A 24 -3.79 -6.08 2.66
CA SER A 24 -5.09 -5.42 2.72
C SER A 24 -5.08 -4.30 3.74
N VAL A 25 -5.86 -3.26 3.46
CA VAL A 25 -6.08 -2.12 4.37
C VAL A 25 -7.54 -1.70 4.28
N PRO A 26 -8.24 -1.54 5.41
CA PRO A 26 -9.59 -0.99 5.38
C PRO A 26 -9.54 0.48 4.96
N TRP A 27 -10.42 0.88 4.04
CA TRP A 27 -10.45 2.26 3.56
C TRP A 27 -10.73 3.25 4.70
N PRO A 28 -9.83 4.22 4.96
CA PRO A 28 -10.00 5.14 6.06
C PRO A 28 -11.15 6.12 5.83
N GLN A 29 -11.86 6.50 6.91
CA GLN A 29 -12.95 7.48 6.82
C GLN A 29 -12.52 8.84 6.29
N TRP A 30 -11.27 9.25 6.56
CA TRP A 30 -10.71 10.53 6.13
C TRP A 30 -10.13 10.50 4.71
N ALA A 31 -10.06 9.32 4.07
CA ALA A 31 -9.35 9.11 2.82
C ALA A 31 -10.18 9.37 1.55
N ALA A 32 -11.50 9.41 1.66
CA ALA A 32 -12.39 9.67 0.54
C ALA A 32 -12.38 11.14 0.12
N ARG A 33 -12.60 11.38 -1.18
CA ARG A 33 -12.97 12.71 -1.68
C ARG A 33 -14.33 13.12 -1.10
N HIS A 34 -14.65 14.42 -1.19
CA HIS A 34 -15.95 14.94 -0.76
C HIS A 34 -17.15 14.30 -1.49
N ASP A 35 -16.94 13.74 -2.69
CA ASP A 35 -17.97 13.04 -3.48
C ASP A 35 -18.03 11.52 -3.20
N GLY A 36 -17.35 11.05 -2.14
CA GLY A 36 -17.33 9.63 -1.74
C GLY A 36 -16.48 8.74 -2.65
N LYS A 37 -15.76 9.31 -3.60
CA LYS A 37 -14.88 8.56 -4.51
C LYS A 37 -13.47 8.44 -3.96
N LEU A 38 -12.74 7.48 -4.52
CA LEU A 38 -11.33 7.25 -4.22
C LEU A 38 -10.51 8.52 -4.46
N CYS A 39 -9.77 8.96 -3.46
CA CYS A 39 -8.73 9.97 -3.64
C CYS A 39 -7.47 9.28 -4.19
N LEU A 40 -7.08 9.62 -5.42
CA LEU A 40 -5.87 9.05 -6.05
C LEU A 40 -4.61 9.33 -5.24
N ALA A 41 -4.49 10.53 -4.65
CA ALA A 41 -3.34 10.87 -3.81
C ALA A 41 -3.27 9.97 -2.56
N THR A 42 -4.42 9.68 -1.94
CA THR A 42 -4.46 8.78 -0.78
C THR A 42 -4.19 7.33 -1.15
N ALA A 43 -4.75 6.86 -2.27
CA ALA A 43 -4.43 5.52 -2.79
C ALA A 43 -2.93 5.38 -3.11
N LEU A 44 -2.31 6.43 -3.63
CA LEU A 44 -0.88 6.46 -3.91
C LEU A 44 -0.04 6.46 -2.63
N ALA A 45 -0.43 7.24 -1.61
CA ALA A 45 0.23 7.26 -0.32
C ALA A 45 0.15 5.91 0.41
N LEU A 46 -1.00 5.22 0.34
CA LEU A 46 -1.14 3.85 0.85
C LEU A 46 -0.23 2.89 0.08
N ALA A 47 -0.19 2.97 -1.26
CA ALA A 47 0.69 2.13 -2.06
C ALA A 47 2.18 2.34 -1.72
N ASP A 48 2.57 3.59 -1.43
CA ASP A 48 3.92 3.94 -0.99
C ASP A 48 4.29 3.26 0.33
N GLU A 49 3.42 3.41 1.34
CA GLU A 49 3.54 2.75 2.63
C GLU A 49 3.66 1.23 2.48
N VAL A 50 2.74 0.60 1.75
CA VAL A 50 2.78 -0.84 1.48
C VAL A 50 4.08 -1.22 0.77
N SER A 51 4.60 -0.42 -0.16
CA SER A 51 5.85 -0.76 -0.87
C SER A 51 7.09 -0.66 0.01
N THR A 52 7.06 0.28 0.95
CA THR A 52 8.14 0.50 1.91
C THR A 52 8.18 -0.63 2.94
N TYR A 53 7.03 -1.00 3.51
CA TYR A 53 6.93 -2.08 4.50
C TYR A 53 6.91 -3.47 3.88
N GLY A 54 6.08 -3.65 2.85
CA GLY A 54 5.77 -4.93 2.22
C GLY A 54 6.65 -5.28 1.02
N GLY A 55 7.22 -4.30 0.34
CA GLY A 55 8.07 -4.54 -0.83
C GLY A 55 9.50 -4.85 -0.42
N MET A 56 10.25 -3.86 0.04
CA MET A 56 11.69 -4.05 0.26
C MET A 56 12.03 -4.75 1.58
N ALA A 57 11.35 -4.45 2.68
CA ALA A 57 11.69 -5.06 3.98
C ALA A 57 11.38 -6.56 4.02
N CYS A 58 10.37 -7.04 3.26
CA CYS A 58 10.06 -8.46 3.15
C CYS A 58 11.08 -9.27 2.33
N TRP A 59 11.84 -8.61 1.44
CA TRP A 59 12.81 -9.28 0.56
C TRP A 59 14.28 -8.97 0.88
N ASP A 60 14.57 -8.00 1.75
CA ASP A 60 15.93 -7.71 2.15
C ASP A 60 16.42 -8.67 3.24
N ALA A 61 17.23 -9.66 2.84
CA ALA A 61 17.89 -10.59 3.75
C ALA A 61 18.80 -9.91 4.80
N LYS A 62 19.12 -8.62 4.61
CA LYS A 62 19.94 -7.82 5.52
C LYS A 62 19.13 -6.93 6.48
N ASN A 63 17.79 -7.01 6.47
CA ASN A 63 16.89 -6.27 7.35
C ASN A 63 17.11 -4.74 7.34
N ARG A 64 17.49 -4.16 6.19
CA ARG A 64 17.63 -2.71 6.03
C ARG A 64 16.26 -2.09 5.77
N ALA A 65 16.09 -0.87 6.25
CA ALA A 65 14.92 -0.07 5.91
C ALA A 65 14.95 0.27 4.41
N GLY A 66 13.84 0.01 3.72
CA GLY A 66 13.58 0.58 2.40
C GLY A 66 13.04 2.00 2.54
N VAL A 67 13.30 2.83 1.53
CA VAL A 67 12.62 4.12 1.36
C VAL A 67 12.24 4.27 -0.10
N THR A 68 11.06 4.81 -0.37
CA THR A 68 10.62 5.07 -1.74
C THR A 68 11.37 6.26 -2.33
N LEU A 69 11.99 6.05 -3.48
CA LEU A 69 12.67 7.11 -4.24
C LEU A 69 11.75 7.76 -5.28
N SER A 70 10.80 6.99 -5.82
CA SER A 70 9.85 7.45 -6.81
C SER A 70 8.62 6.57 -6.80
N ILE A 71 7.45 7.20 -6.91
CA ILE A 71 6.18 6.53 -7.06
C ILE A 71 5.34 7.27 -8.09
N SER A 72 4.63 6.51 -8.90
CA SER A 72 3.65 7.05 -9.85
C SER A 72 2.52 6.05 -10.00
N ALA A 73 1.33 6.58 -10.28
CA ALA A 73 0.18 5.77 -10.59
C ALA A 73 -0.68 6.46 -11.62
N ARG A 74 -1.52 5.66 -12.28
CA ARG A 74 -2.58 6.14 -13.15
C ARG A 74 -3.86 5.41 -12.79
N LEU A 75 -4.99 6.10 -12.90
CA LEU A 75 -6.28 5.43 -12.88
C LEU A 75 -6.41 4.56 -14.14
N VAL A 76 -6.85 3.32 -13.98
CA VAL A 76 -7.16 2.42 -15.09
C VAL A 76 -8.68 2.41 -15.26
N GLY A 77 -9.16 2.70 -16.47
CA GLY A 77 -10.57 2.81 -16.80
C GLY A 77 -11.09 4.26 -16.79
N ASP A 78 -12.38 4.41 -17.10
CA ASP A 78 -12.98 5.72 -17.41
C ASP A 78 -13.61 6.41 -16.19
N ARG A 79 -13.61 5.76 -15.02
CA ARG A 79 -14.31 6.24 -13.83
C ARG A 79 -13.50 6.00 -12.55
N VAL A 80 -13.51 6.99 -11.66
CA VAL A 80 -12.97 6.84 -10.31
C VAL A 80 -13.96 6.01 -9.48
N PRO A 81 -13.53 4.92 -8.83
CA PRO A 81 -14.42 4.07 -8.05
C PRO A 81 -14.99 4.82 -6.84
N VAL A 82 -16.23 4.49 -6.49
CA VAL A 82 -16.80 4.81 -5.18
C VAL A 82 -16.20 3.84 -4.18
N VAL A 83 -15.84 4.34 -3.00
CA VAL A 83 -15.24 3.53 -1.93
C VAL A 83 -15.99 3.76 -0.64
N HIS A 84 -16.27 2.68 0.07
CA HIS A 84 -16.98 2.73 1.34
C HIS A 84 -15.99 2.66 2.51
N ILE A 85 -16.33 3.33 3.62
CA ILE A 85 -15.51 3.29 4.83
C ILE A 85 -15.40 1.83 5.30
N GLY A 86 -14.17 1.37 5.54
CA GLY A 86 -13.91 0.00 5.97
C GLY A 86 -13.90 -1.03 4.84
N GLU A 87 -14.19 -0.64 3.59
CA GLU A 87 -13.98 -1.50 2.42
C GLU A 87 -12.49 -1.91 2.35
N GLU A 88 -12.21 -3.21 2.23
CA GLU A 88 -10.84 -3.69 2.12
C GLU A 88 -10.27 -3.33 0.74
N LEU A 89 -9.23 -2.49 0.73
CA LEU A 89 -8.40 -2.30 -0.44
C LEU A 89 -7.25 -3.29 -0.42
N HIS A 90 -7.00 -3.90 -1.59
CA HIS A 90 -5.94 -4.88 -1.78
C HIS A 90 -4.80 -4.28 -2.60
N PHE A 91 -3.58 -4.43 -2.08
CA PHE A 91 -2.35 -3.96 -2.71
C PHE A 91 -1.51 -5.17 -3.07
N LEU A 92 -1.51 -5.51 -4.36
CA LEU A 92 -0.66 -6.55 -4.91
C LEU A 92 0.63 -5.94 -5.46
N GLN A 93 1.76 -6.41 -4.95
CA GLN A 93 3.08 -5.99 -5.38
C GLN A 93 3.82 -7.17 -5.98
N ARG A 94 4.61 -6.88 -7.01
CA ARG A 94 5.46 -7.87 -7.68
C ARG A 94 6.88 -7.34 -7.73
N LYS A 95 7.82 -8.20 -7.37
CA LYS A 95 9.24 -7.88 -7.43
C LYS A 95 9.69 -7.81 -8.89
N VAL A 96 10.09 -6.61 -9.34
CA VAL A 96 10.55 -6.39 -10.73
C VAL A 96 12.07 -6.46 -10.84
N LYS A 97 12.81 -5.86 -9.91
CA LYS A 97 14.27 -5.84 -9.89
C LYS A 97 14.78 -5.75 -8.45
N THR A 98 15.84 -6.49 -8.15
CA THR A 98 16.63 -6.36 -6.92
C THR A 98 18.06 -5.95 -7.28
N GLY A 99 18.65 -5.09 -6.46
CA GLY A 99 20.07 -4.73 -6.53
C GLY A 99 20.95 -5.69 -5.73
#